data_AF-A0A959S071-F1
#
_entry.id   AF-A0A959S071-F1
#
_cell.length_a   1.000
_cell.length_b   1.000
_cell.length_c   1.000
_cell.angle_alpha   90.00
_cell.angle_beta   90.00
_cell.angle_gamma   90.00
#
_symmetry.space_group_name_H-M   'P 1'
#
loop_
_entity.id
_entity.type
_entity.pdbx_description
1 polymer ?
#
loop_
_entity_poly.entity_id
_entity_poly.type
_entity_poly.pdbx_seq_one_letter_code
_entity_poly.pdbx_strand_id
1 'polypeptide(L)'
;MRIFLIIFSTLLFGCSKQKPVLSQADREFASIMVEVYLANGLANQLKNGNRDSFRNVLVYDILKNNDLDTMTFNRQIKKFEQNPEKFKLLYDTINRRLEVLRGNK
;
A
#
# COMPACT_ATOMS: atom_id res chain seq x y z
N MET A 1 -6.30 -33.89 38.50
CA MET A 1 -5.56 -32.61 38.51
C MET A 1 -4.36 -32.50 37.55
N ARG A 2 -3.76 -33.60 37.05
CA ARG A 2 -2.58 -33.51 36.15
C ARG A 2 -2.91 -33.16 34.69
N ILE A 3 -4.11 -33.47 34.21
CA ILE A 3 -4.56 -33.19 32.83
C ILE A 3 -4.76 -31.68 32.57
N PHE A 4 -5.20 -30.93 33.58
CA PHE A 4 -5.37 -29.47 33.46
C PHE A 4 -4.05 -28.73 33.22
N LEU A 5 -2.93 -29.24 33.75
CA LEU A 5 -1.59 -28.66 33.53
C LEU A 5 -1.09 -28.84 32.10
N ILE A 6 -1.51 -29.91 31.42
CA ILE A 6 -1.09 -30.20 30.03
C ILE A 6 -1.84 -29.27 29.05
N ILE A 7 -3.13 -29.03 29.29
CA ILE A 7 -3.97 -28.12 28.49
C ILE A 7 -3.51 -26.66 28.65
N PHE A 8 -3.01 -26.28 29.83
CA PHE A 8 -2.49 -24.93 30.06
C PHE A 8 -1.12 -24.69 29.39
N SER A 9 -0.30 -25.73 29.24
CA SER A 9 1.03 -25.65 28.62
C SER A 9 0.97 -25.44 27.10
N THR A 10 -0.05 -25.99 26.42
CA THR A 10 -0.19 -25.84 24.96
C THR A 10 -0.73 -24.47 24.53
N LEU A 11 -1.30 -23.68 25.45
CA LEU A 11 -1.78 -22.32 25.21
C LEU A 11 -0.64 -21.27 25.15
N LEU A 12 0.57 -21.60 25.60
CA LEU A 12 1.71 -20.68 25.64
C LEU A 12 2.55 -20.67 24.36
N PHE A 13 2.28 -21.55 23.39
CA PHE A 13 2.78 -21.40 22.01
C PHE A 13 1.95 -20.39 21.23
N GLY A 14 1.68 -19.24 21.88
CA GLY A 14 1.08 -18.07 21.26
C GLY A 14 1.92 -17.67 20.06
N CYS A 15 1.29 -17.73 18.89
CA CYS A 15 1.88 -17.44 17.60
C CYS A 15 2.63 -16.10 17.65
N SER A 16 3.97 -16.17 17.69
CA SER A 16 4.84 -15.02 17.46
C SER A 16 4.66 -14.61 16.00
N LYS A 17 3.65 -13.78 15.71
CA LYS A 17 3.47 -13.20 14.39
C LYS A 17 4.72 -12.39 14.07
N GLN A 18 5.47 -12.87 13.09
CA GLN A 18 6.64 -12.18 12.57
C GLN A 18 6.20 -10.80 12.07
N LYS A 19 6.89 -9.75 12.52
CA LYS A 19 6.54 -8.38 12.12
C LYS A 19 6.54 -8.27 10.60
N PRO A 20 5.51 -7.66 9.98
CA PRO A 20 5.51 -7.46 8.54
C PRO A 20 6.71 -6.59 8.15
N VAL A 21 7.37 -6.95 7.05
CA VAL A 21 8.48 -6.18 6.48
C VAL A 21 8.19 -5.92 5.00
N LEU A 22 8.46 -4.71 4.55
CA LEU A 22 8.46 -4.37 3.14
C LEU A 22 9.83 -4.73 2.54
N SER A 23 9.82 -5.49 1.46
CA SER A 23 10.98 -5.67 0.60
C SER A 23 11.34 -4.35 -0.11
N GLN A 24 12.45 -4.35 -0.83
CA GLN A 24 12.83 -3.20 -1.65
C GLN A 24 11.80 -2.91 -2.74
N ALA A 25 11.34 -3.95 -3.45
CA ALA A 25 10.30 -3.83 -4.46
C ALA A 25 8.98 -3.31 -3.88
N ASP A 26 8.62 -3.71 -2.65
CA ASP A 26 7.41 -3.19 -2.00
C ASP A 26 7.51 -1.68 -1.71
N ARG A 27 8.72 -1.19 -1.37
CA ARG A 27 8.97 0.25 -1.14
C ARG A 27 9.00 1.06 -2.43
N GLU A 28 9.48 0.48 -3.51
CA GLU A 28 9.41 1.07 -4.86
C GLU A 28 7.95 1.18 -5.29
N PHE A 29 7.18 0.10 -5.14
CA PHE A 29 5.74 0.13 -5.38
C PHE A 29 5.01 1.17 -4.52
N ALA A 30 5.37 1.31 -3.24
CA ALA A 30 4.84 2.37 -2.37
C ALA A 30 5.13 3.77 -2.92
N SER A 31 6.28 3.98 -3.57
CA SER A 31 6.65 5.27 -4.18
C SER A 31 5.76 5.57 -5.40
N ILE A 32 5.52 4.58 -6.25
CA ILE A 32 4.60 4.68 -7.38
C ILE A 32 3.17 4.99 -6.91
N MET A 33 2.71 4.31 -5.84
CA MET A 33 1.40 4.58 -5.23
C MET A 33 1.28 6.02 -4.74
N VAL A 34 2.33 6.60 -4.15
CA VAL A 34 2.35 8.02 -3.74
C VAL A 34 2.12 8.93 -4.95
N GLU A 35 2.81 8.69 -6.07
CA GLU A 35 2.61 9.47 -7.30
C GLU A 35 1.17 9.35 -7.83
N VAL A 36 0.62 8.14 -7.85
CA VAL A 36 -0.77 7.89 -8.23
C VAL A 36 -1.74 8.65 -7.31
N TYR A 37 -1.52 8.67 -6.00
CA TYR A 37 -2.34 9.45 -5.06
C TYR A 37 -2.24 10.96 -5.31
N LEU A 38 -1.05 11.47 -5.62
CA LEU A 38 -0.87 12.88 -5.96
C LEU A 38 -1.58 13.23 -7.29
N ALA A 39 -1.46 12.39 -8.31
CA ALA A 39 -2.17 12.56 -9.59
C ALA A 39 -3.68 12.57 -9.40
N ASN A 40 -4.21 11.68 -8.56
CA ASN A 40 -5.63 11.67 -8.19
C ASN A 40 -6.02 12.96 -7.45
N GLY A 41 -5.18 13.43 -6.53
CA GLY A 41 -5.37 14.71 -5.84
C GLY A 41 -5.41 15.90 -6.79
N LEU A 42 -4.48 15.98 -7.75
CA LEU A 42 -4.43 17.01 -8.78
C LEU A 42 -5.68 16.98 -9.66
N ALA A 43 -6.08 15.80 -10.13
CA ALA A 43 -7.29 15.67 -10.93
C ALA A 43 -8.54 16.11 -10.16
N ASN A 44 -8.63 15.80 -8.86
CA ASN A 44 -9.75 16.23 -8.02
C ASN A 44 -9.84 17.75 -7.81
N GLN A 45 -8.78 18.52 -8.10
CA GLN A 45 -8.84 19.99 -8.09
C GLN A 45 -9.51 20.57 -9.33
N LEU A 46 -9.69 19.78 -10.40
CA LEU A 46 -10.39 20.22 -11.60
C LEU A 46 -11.90 20.34 -11.33
N LYS A 47 -12.44 21.54 -11.57
CA LYS A 47 -13.87 21.84 -11.41
C LYS A 47 -14.73 21.46 -12.63
N ASN A 48 -14.10 21.14 -13.77
CA ASN A 48 -14.77 20.92 -15.06
C ASN A 48 -14.78 19.42 -15.45
N GLY A 49 -15.63 19.04 -16.41
CA GLY A 49 -15.94 17.66 -16.81
C GLY A 49 -14.79 16.78 -17.36
N ASN A 50 -13.54 17.26 -17.35
CA ASN A 50 -12.38 16.52 -17.84
C ASN A 50 -11.57 15.82 -16.72
N ARG A 51 -12.06 15.83 -15.47
CA ARG A 51 -11.37 15.22 -14.32
C ARG A 51 -10.93 13.79 -14.58
N ASP A 52 -11.84 12.95 -15.06
CA ASP A 52 -11.56 11.52 -15.19
C ASP A 52 -10.57 11.25 -16.34
N SER A 53 -10.68 11.97 -17.45
CA SER A 53 -9.70 11.89 -18.56
C SER A 53 -8.32 12.36 -18.11
N PHE A 54 -8.24 13.48 -17.38
CA PHE A 54 -6.97 13.99 -16.89
C PHE A 54 -6.32 13.04 -15.88
N ARG A 55 -7.11 12.49 -14.94
CA ARG A 55 -6.65 11.44 -14.03
C ARG A 55 -6.09 10.25 -14.79
N ASN A 56 -6.82 9.76 -15.79
CA ASN A 56 -6.41 8.57 -16.54
C ASN A 56 -5.09 8.79 -17.28
N VAL A 57 -4.88 9.97 -17.88
CA VAL A 57 -3.62 10.32 -18.54
C VAL A 57 -2.48 10.36 -17.52
N LEU A 58 -2.64 11.08 -16.40
CA LEU A 58 -1.59 11.17 -15.37
C LEU A 58 -1.22 9.80 -14.80
N VAL A 59 -2.22 8.99 -14.46
CA VAL A 59 -1.99 7.64 -13.92
C VAL A 59 -1.31 6.76 -14.98
N TYR A 60 -1.76 6.81 -16.24
CA TYR A 60 -1.12 6.07 -17.32
C TYR A 60 0.36 6.44 -17.48
N ASP A 61 0.67 7.73 -17.49
CA ASP A 61 2.06 8.21 -17.64
C ASP A 61 2.93 7.78 -16.45
N ILE A 62 2.42 7.86 -15.21
CA ILE A 62 3.11 7.39 -14.02
C ILE A 62 3.42 5.89 -14.13
N LEU A 63 2.44 5.07 -14.49
CA LEU A 63 2.64 3.63 -14.61
C LEU A 63 3.63 3.30 -15.71
N LYS A 64 3.50 3.94 -16.88
CA LYS A 64 4.38 3.74 -18.03
C LYS A 64 5.83 4.13 -17.72
N ASN A 65 6.05 5.23 -17.01
CA ASN A 65 7.40 5.68 -16.61
C ASN A 65 8.06 4.76 -15.58
N ASN A 66 7.30 3.89 -14.95
CA ASN A 66 7.77 2.88 -14.01
C ASN A 66 7.72 1.45 -14.60
N ASP A 67 7.64 1.32 -15.93
CA ASP A 67 7.56 0.04 -16.65
C ASP A 67 6.41 -0.86 -16.17
N LEU A 68 5.29 -0.25 -15.74
CA LEU A 68 4.08 -0.94 -15.30
C LEU A 68 2.93 -0.70 -16.27
N ASP A 69 2.15 -1.76 -16.50
CA ASP A 69 0.80 -1.63 -17.05
C ASP A 69 -0.26 -1.67 -15.94
N THR A 70 -1.48 -1.24 -16.28
CA THR A 70 -2.61 -1.21 -15.35
C THR A 70 -2.94 -2.59 -14.75
N MET A 71 -2.76 -3.66 -15.53
CA MET A 71 -3.04 -5.02 -15.05
C MET A 71 -2.04 -5.47 -13.98
N THR A 72 -0.76 -5.18 -14.19
CA THR A 72 0.34 -5.53 -13.29
C THR A 72 0.26 -4.70 -12.03
N PHE A 73 -0.02 -3.40 -12.15
CA PHE A 73 -0.29 -2.52 -11.01
C PHE A 73 -1.45 -3.06 -10.15
N ASN A 74 -2.61 -3.34 -10.74
CA ASN A 74 -3.77 -3.89 -10.03
C ASN A 74 -3.48 -5.26 -9.42
N ARG A 75 -2.69 -6.11 -10.10
CA ARG A 75 -2.27 -7.41 -9.56
C ARG A 75 -1.38 -7.24 -8.33
N GLN A 76 -0.50 -6.23 -8.31
CA GLN A 76 0.32 -5.95 -7.13
C GLN A 76 -0.54 -5.48 -5.95
N ILE A 77 -1.52 -4.58 -6.16
CA ILE A 77 -2.48 -4.19 -5.12
C ILE A 77 -3.16 -5.42 -4.52
N LYS A 78 -3.73 -6.28 -5.36
CA LYS A 78 -4.41 -7.52 -4.93
C LYS A 78 -3.50 -8.46 -4.15
N LYS A 79 -2.20 -8.52 -4.48
CA LYS A 79 -1.23 -9.32 -3.71
C LYS A 79 -1.03 -8.77 -2.30
N PHE A 80 -1.04 -7.45 -2.11
CA PHE A 80 -0.97 -6.90 -0.77
C PHE A 80 -2.26 -7.12 0.02
N GLU A 81 -3.43 -7.01 -0.61
CA GLU A 81 -4.74 -7.25 0.04
C GLU A 81 -4.85 -8.65 0.67
N GLN A 82 -4.11 -9.64 0.14
CA GLN A 82 -4.04 -11.00 0.69
C GLN A 82 -3.31 -11.07 2.04
N ASN A 83 -2.53 -10.05 2.41
CA ASN A 83 -1.83 -9.97 3.69
C ASN A 83 -2.14 -8.62 4.39
N PRO A 84 -3.16 -8.59 5.27
CA PRO A 84 -3.62 -7.35 5.91
C PRO A 84 -2.54 -6.59 6.67
N GLU A 85 -1.62 -7.31 7.33
CA GLU A 85 -0.53 -6.69 8.11
C GLU A 85 0.48 -6.00 7.20
N LYS A 86 0.85 -6.66 6.09
CA LYS A 86 1.74 -6.07 5.08
C LYS A 86 1.06 -4.93 4.34
N PHE A 87 -0.24 -5.05 4.05
CA PHE A 87 -1.02 -3.99 3.40
C PHE A 87 -1.13 -2.74 4.27
N LYS A 88 -1.38 -2.91 5.57
CA LYS A 88 -1.35 -1.81 6.54
C LYS A 88 0.02 -1.12 6.52
N LEU A 89 1.10 -1.90 6.58
CA LEU A 89 2.46 -1.33 6.55
C LEU A 89 2.77 -0.58 5.25
N LEU A 90 2.29 -1.07 4.10
CA LEU A 90 2.39 -0.37 2.82
C LEU A 90 1.67 0.98 2.89
N TYR A 91 0.42 1.01 3.37
CA TYR A 91 -0.37 2.23 3.51
C TYR A 91 0.22 3.23 4.50
N ASP A 92 0.69 2.77 5.65
CA ASP A 92 1.39 3.62 6.63
C ASP A 92 2.63 4.27 6.00
N THR A 93 3.33 3.53 5.13
CA THR A 93 4.50 4.04 4.38
C THR A 93 4.10 5.11 3.36
N ILE A 94 3.02 4.89 2.62
CA ILE A 94 2.46 5.86 1.66
C ILE A 94 2.03 7.14 2.39
N ASN A 95 1.25 7.01 3.47
CA ASN A 95 0.75 8.13 4.25
C ASN A 95 1.87 8.97 4.84
N ARG A 96 2.89 8.34 5.44
CA ARG A 96 4.06 9.06 5.96
C ARG A 96 4.77 9.88 4.88
N ARG A 97 4.90 9.34 3.67
CA ARG A 97 5.50 10.08 2.55
C ARG A 97 4.64 11.27 2.12
N LEU A 98 3.33 11.09 2.03
CA LEU A 98 2.40 12.17 1.72
C LEU A 98 2.42 13.27 2.80
N GLU A 99 2.54 12.91 4.08
CA GLU A 99 2.67 13.86 5.19
C GLU A 99 3.95 14.70 5.09
N VAL A 100 5.09 14.07 4.78
CA VAL A 100 6.36 14.77 4.55
C VAL A 100 6.25 15.75 3.38
N LEU A 101 5.64 15.32 2.26
CA LEU A 101 5.41 16.19 1.11
C LEU A 101 4.46 17.35 1.40
N ARG A 102 3.49 17.15 2.31
CA ARG A 102 2.59 18.21 2.77
C ARG A 102 3.29 19.22 3.70
N GLY A 103 4.17 18.73 4.58
CA GLY A 103 4.88 19.54 5.58
C GLY A 103 6.09 20.32 5.02
N ASN A 104 6.60 19.96 3.84
CA ASN A 104 7.64 20.71 3.13
C ASN A 104 7.08 21.89 2.30
N LYS A 105 5.97 22.49 2.74
CA LYS A 105 5.36 23.68 2.15
C LYS A 105 5.45 24.87 3.09
#